data_AF-A0A5S9M3B7-F1
#
_entry.id   AF-A0A5S9M3B7-F1
#
_cell.length_a   1.000
_cell.length_b   1.000
_cell.length_c   1.000
_cell.angle_alpha   90.00
_cell.angle_beta   90.00
_cell.angle_gamma   90.00
#
_symmetry.space_group_name_H-M   'P 1'
#
loop_
_entity.id
_entity.type
_entity.pdbx_description
1 polymer ?
#
loop_
_entity_poly.entity_id
_entity_poly.type
_entity_poly.pdbx_seq_one_letter_code
_entity_poly.pdbx_strand_id
1 'polypeptide(L)'
;MPDRHPYFLGNLGQIGTKPAYEAMEECDLLIMLGTSFPYRDYLPEDTPAIQLDIKPDQIGKRYPVDVGIVSDSKSGLQELTSYIEYKKSSVVSLKLVQSI
;
A
#
# COMPACT_ATOMS: atom_id res chain seq x y z
N MET A 1 -4.59 2.64 10.78
CA MET A 1 -3.96 1.47 11.45
C MET A 1 -3.28 1.98 12.72
N PRO A 2 -3.27 1.26 13.85
CA PRO A 2 -2.60 1.73 15.06
C PRO A 2 -1.10 1.93 14.82
N ASP A 3 -0.50 2.98 15.38
CA ASP A 3 0.92 3.33 15.17
C ASP A 3 1.89 2.21 15.59
N ARG A 4 1.49 1.40 16.56
CA ARG A 4 2.28 0.26 17.08
C ARG A 4 2.02 -1.05 16.33
N HIS A 5 1.22 -1.04 15.27
CA HIS A 5 0.97 -2.24 14.49
C HIS A 5 2.27 -2.66 13.76
N PRO A 6 2.66 -3.95 13.77
CA PRO A 6 3.95 -4.40 13.24
C PRO A 6 4.12 -4.16 11.72
N TYR A 7 3.02 -3.94 10.99
CA TYR A 7 3.05 -3.62 9.56
C TYR A 7 2.79 -2.13 9.25
N PHE A 8 2.72 -1.27 10.27
CA PHE A 8 2.61 0.16 10.07
C PHE A 8 3.98 0.80 9.92
N LEU A 9 4.31 1.21 8.69
CA LEU A 9 5.59 1.84 8.38
C LEU A 9 5.56 3.36 8.56
N GLY A 10 4.38 3.96 8.71
CA GLY A 10 4.16 5.40 8.76
C GLY A 10 3.58 5.95 7.46
N ASN A 11 3.66 7.27 7.29
CA ASN A 11 3.16 7.97 6.09
C ASN A 11 4.25 8.10 5.03
N LEU A 12 3.81 8.28 3.78
CA LEU A 12 4.64 8.59 2.63
C LEU A 12 4.59 10.10 2.31
N GLY A 13 5.62 10.63 1.63
CA GLY A 13 5.72 12.02 1.22
C GLY A 13 6.84 12.80 1.93
N GLN A 14 6.87 14.12 1.72
CA GLN A 14 7.94 14.99 2.25
C GLN A 14 8.09 14.94 3.77
N ILE A 15 6.98 14.73 4.49
CA ILE A 15 6.92 14.57 5.95
C ILE A 15 6.61 13.12 6.35
N GLY A 16 6.98 12.17 5.48
CA GLY A 16 6.82 10.75 5.69
C GLY A 16 7.93 10.13 6.53
N THR A 17 7.85 8.82 6.70
CA THR A 17 8.84 8.03 7.43
C THR A 17 9.79 7.33 6.48
N LYS A 18 11.05 7.19 6.90
CA LYS A 18 12.08 6.50 6.11
C LYS A 18 11.67 5.05 5.74
N PRO A 19 11.12 4.22 6.65
CA PRO A 19 10.70 2.86 6.29
C PRO A 19 9.58 2.81 5.25
N ALA A 20 8.67 3.79 5.23
CA ALA A 20 7.61 3.84 4.21
C ALA A 20 8.18 4.20 2.83
N TYR A 21 9.17 5.08 2.78
CA TYR A 21 9.88 5.42 1.54
C TYR A 21 10.69 4.23 1.00
N GLU A 22 11.50 3.58 1.85
CA GLU A 22 12.30 2.41 1.46
C GLU A 22 11.41 1.25 0.99
N ALA A 23 10.30 0.98 1.68
CA ALA A 23 9.34 -0.04 1.24
C ALA A 23 8.69 0.27 -0.11
N MET A 24 8.54 1.56 -0.45
CA MET A 24 7.97 1.96 -1.74
C MET A 24 8.98 1.80 -2.88
N GLU A 25 10.26 2.12 -2.63
CA GLU A 25 11.36 1.88 -3.58
C GLU A 25 11.58 0.38 -3.86
N GLU A 26 11.42 -0.48 -2.85
CA GLU A 26 11.69 -1.92 -2.95
C GLU A 26 10.48 -2.76 -3.38
N CYS A 27 9.28 -2.19 -3.49
CA CYS A 27 8.07 -2.98 -3.76
C CYS A 27 8.00 -3.48 -5.21
N ASP A 28 7.64 -4.76 -5.35
CA ASP A 28 7.41 -5.45 -6.63
C ASP A 28 5.92 -5.49 -7.04
N LEU A 29 5.02 -5.10 -6.13
CA LEU A 29 3.60 -4.91 -6.37
C LEU A 29 3.07 -3.78 -5.47
N LEU A 30 2.38 -2.81 -6.05
CA LEU A 30 1.69 -1.74 -5.31
C LEU A 30 0.18 -2.04 -5.22
N ILE A 31 -0.35 -2.14 -4.00
CA ILE A 31 -1.79 -2.27 -3.77
C ILE A 31 -2.34 -0.99 -3.16
N MET A 32 -3.11 -0.24 -3.94
CA MET A 32 -3.76 1.00 -3.54
C MET A 32 -5.20 0.74 -3.08
N LEU A 33 -5.53 1.09 -1.84
CA LEU A 33 -6.84 0.84 -1.24
C LEU A 33 -7.51 2.17 -0.85
N GLY A 34 -8.55 2.57 -1.59
CA GLY A 34 -9.39 3.74 -1.28
C GLY A 34 -8.60 5.04 -1.10
N THR A 35 -7.51 5.21 -1.86
CA THR A 35 -6.57 6.34 -1.72
C THR A 35 -6.48 7.17 -2.98
N SER A 36 -6.36 8.49 -2.81
CA SER A 36 -6.06 9.44 -3.88
C SER A 36 -4.76 10.19 -3.58
N PHE A 37 -3.74 9.47 -3.08
CA PHE A 37 -2.44 10.04 -2.73
C PHE A 37 -1.90 10.91 -3.88
N PRO A 38 -1.68 12.22 -3.65
CA PRO A 38 -1.53 13.16 -4.75
C PRO A 38 -0.09 13.29 -5.28
N TYR A 39 0.90 12.74 -4.58
CA TYR A 39 2.31 12.98 -4.87
C TYR A 39 2.94 11.80 -5.62
N ARG A 40 2.93 11.85 -6.96
CA ARG A 40 3.42 10.77 -7.82
C ARG A 40 4.90 10.43 -7.58
N ASP A 41 5.71 11.43 -7.25
CA ASP A 41 7.17 11.31 -7.05
C ASP A 41 7.57 10.43 -5.86
N TYR A 42 6.62 10.09 -4.99
CA TYR A 42 6.85 9.17 -3.88
C TYR A 42 6.30 7.77 -4.13
N LEU A 43 5.63 7.53 -5.27
CA LEU A 43 5.18 6.20 -5.71
C LEU A 43 6.28 5.58 -6.59
N PRO A 44 6.37 4.24 -6.68
CA PRO A 44 7.42 3.57 -7.45
C PRO A 44 7.34 3.93 -8.94
N GLU A 45 8.40 3.74 -9.72
CA GLU A 45 8.33 4.11 -11.15
C GLU A 45 7.66 3.02 -12.00
N ASP A 46 8.15 1.79 -11.90
CA ASP A 46 7.81 0.66 -12.80
C ASP A 46 7.24 -0.56 -12.06
N THR A 47 6.45 -0.32 -11.02
CA THR A 47 5.85 -1.40 -10.23
C THR A 47 4.40 -1.65 -10.68
N PRO A 48 4.01 -2.90 -10.99
CA PRO A 48 2.62 -3.24 -11.26
C PRO A 48 1.70 -2.81 -10.11
N ALA A 49 0.49 -2.36 -10.44
CA ALA A 49 -0.46 -1.86 -9.44
C ALA A 49 -1.85 -2.47 -9.53
N ILE A 50 -2.39 -2.75 -8.36
CA ILE A 50 -3.81 -3.08 -8.15
C ILE A 50 -4.43 -1.92 -7.38
N GLN A 51 -5.56 -1.40 -7.83
CA GLN A 51 -6.29 -0.35 -7.13
C GLN A 51 -7.73 -0.78 -6.83
N LEU A 52 -8.11 -0.74 -5.55
CA LEU A 52 -9.51 -0.74 -5.13
C LEU A 52 -9.96 0.68 -4.82
N ASP A 53 -11.07 1.10 -5.42
CA ASP A 53 -11.73 2.34 -5.06
C ASP A 53 -13.26 2.22 -5.24
N ILE A 54 -14.03 2.91 -4.39
CA ILE A 54 -15.50 2.94 -4.51
C ILE A 54 -15.94 3.80 -5.70
N LYS A 55 -15.08 4.72 -6.15
CA LYS A 55 -15.35 5.65 -7.23
C LYS A 55 -14.58 5.24 -8.50
N PRO A 56 -15.27 4.86 -9.59
CA PRO A 56 -14.62 4.45 -10.84
C PRO A 56 -13.64 5.50 -11.40
N ASP A 57 -13.91 6.79 -11.23
CA ASP A 57 -13.06 7.89 -11.73
C ASP A 57 -11.74 8.06 -10.97
N GLN A 58 -11.53 7.35 -9.86
CA GLN A 58 -10.26 7.35 -9.14
C GLN A 58 -9.30 6.28 -9.65
N ILE A 59 -9.80 5.24 -10.32
CA ILE A 59 -8.98 4.14 -10.82
C ILE A 59 -8.00 4.70 -11.87
N GLY A 60 -6.70 4.48 -11.66
CA GLY A 60 -5.65 4.92 -12.56
C GLY A 60 -5.37 6.43 -12.54
N LYS A 61 -6.06 7.21 -11.69
CA LYS A 61 -5.95 8.68 -11.67
C LYS A 61 -4.59 9.19 -11.20
N ARG A 62 -3.94 8.46 -10.29
CA ARG A 62 -2.68 8.86 -9.64
C ARG A 62 -1.48 8.03 -10.08
N TYR A 63 -1.72 6.85 -10.63
CA TYR A 63 -0.71 5.85 -10.92
C TYR A 63 -1.24 4.92 -12.02
N PRO A 64 -0.43 4.44 -12.99
CA PRO A 64 -0.86 3.44 -13.96
C PRO A 64 -1.29 2.13 -13.26
N VAL A 65 -2.52 1.69 -13.48
CA VAL A 65 -3.08 0.52 -12.79
C VAL A 65 -3.32 -0.63 -13.76
N ASP A 66 -2.80 -1.81 -13.42
CA ASP A 66 -3.00 -3.05 -14.18
C ASP A 66 -4.37 -3.65 -13.89
N VAL A 67 -4.80 -3.63 -12.62
CA VAL A 67 -6.09 -4.17 -12.18
C VAL A 67 -6.84 -3.15 -11.33
N GLY A 68 -7.91 -2.59 -11.90
CA GLY A 68 -8.84 -1.71 -11.21
C GLY A 68 -10.07 -2.46 -10.71
N ILE A 69 -10.39 -2.33 -9.43
CA ILE A 69 -11.55 -2.97 -8.79
C ILE A 69 -12.44 -1.87 -8.21
N VAL A 70 -13.66 -1.75 -8.75
CA VAL A 70 -14.67 -0.82 -8.23
C VAL A 70 -15.43 -1.50 -7.10
N SER A 71 -15.09 -1.15 -5.85
CA SER A 71 -15.72 -1.75 -4.67
C SER A 71 -15.49 -0.88 -3.43
N ASP A 72 -16.35 -1.02 -2.43
CA ASP A 72 -16.01 -0.59 -1.07
C ASP A 72 -14.80 -1.40 -0.58
N SER A 73 -13.80 -0.73 0.01
CA SER A 73 -12.55 -1.39 0.40
C SER A 73 -12.77 -2.47 1.45
N LYS A 74 -13.75 -2.31 2.37
CA LYS A 74 -14.01 -3.31 3.40
C LYS A 74 -14.60 -4.57 2.77
N SER A 75 -15.66 -4.47 1.97
CA SER A 75 -16.26 -5.63 1.30
C SER A 75 -15.30 -6.27 0.30
N GLY A 76 -14.59 -5.46 -0.49
CA GLY A 76 -13.64 -5.95 -1.49
C GLY A 76 -12.48 -6.71 -0.86
N LEU A 77 -11.90 -6.21 0.24
CA LEU A 77 -10.85 -6.94 0.96
C LEU A 77 -11.37 -8.23 1.59
N GLN A 78 -12.60 -8.26 2.11
CA GLN A 78 -13.19 -9.48 2.66
C GLN A 78 -13.32 -10.57 1.59
N GLU A 79 -13.79 -10.20 0.40
CA GLU A 79 -13.88 -11.13 -0.74
C GLU A 79 -12.49 -11.58 -1.20
N LEU A 80 -11.55 -10.66 -1.43
CA LEU A 80 -10.18 -11.00 -1.83
C LEU A 80 -9.49 -11.94 -0.81
N THR A 81 -9.68 -11.68 0.48
CA THR A 81 -9.09 -12.51 1.55
C THR A 81 -9.65 -13.93 1.55
N SER A 82 -10.86 -14.16 1.01
CA SER A 82 -11.44 -15.51 0.91
C SER A 82 -10.77 -16.40 -0.15
N TYR A 83 -10.02 -15.80 -1.08
CA TYR A 83 -9.33 -16.51 -2.17
C TYR A 83 -7.85 -16.77 -1.90
N ILE A 84 -7.31 -16.27 -0.78
CA ILE A 84 -5.88 -16.38 -0.46
C ILE A 84 -5.67 -17.15 0.84
N GLU A 85 -4.55 -17.87 0.91
CA GLU A 85 -4.11 -18.50 2.14
C GLU A 85 -3.21 -17.54 2.93
N TYR A 86 -3.36 -17.56 4.26
CA TYR A 86 -2.46 -16.81 5.12
C TYR A 86 -1.03 -17.34 5.01
N LYS A 87 -0.12 -16.50 4.54
CA LYS A 87 1.32 -16.78 4.51
C LYS A 87 2.00 -16.09 5.68
N LYS A 88 2.52 -16.87 6.64
CA LYS A 88 3.40 -16.34 7.67
C LYS A 88 4.73 -15.92 7.03
N SER A 89 5.07 -14.63 7.09
CA SER A 89 6.37 -14.17 6.62
C SER A 89 7.49 -14.68 7.55
N SER A 90 8.57 -15.22 6.96
CA SER A 90 9.77 -15.67 7.69
C SER A 90 10.75 -14.53 8.00
N VAL A 91 10.46 -13.30 7.55
CA VAL A 91 11.32 -12.14 7.76
C VAL A 91 10.45 -10.94 8.13
N VAL A 92 10.46 -10.59 9.42
CA VAL A 92 10.14 -9.25 9.90
C VAL A 92 11.19 -8.91 10.97
N SER A 93 12.45 -8.78 10.54
CA SER A 93 13.40 -7.98 11.32
C SER A 93 13.21 -6.53 10.91
N LEU A 94 12.06 -5.95 11.27
CA LEU A 94 11.99 -4.52 11.48
C LEU A 94 12.95 -4.25 12.64
N LYS A 95 14.19 -3.86 12.34
CA LYS A 95 15.05 -3.23 13.32
C LYS A 95 14.29 -1.99 13.78
N LEU A 96 13.59 -2.11 14.92
CA LEU A 96 13.12 -0.97 15.67
C LEU A 96 14.34 -0.09 15.89
N VAL A 97 14.46 0.98 15.11
CA VAL A 97 15.37 2.07 15.41
C VAL A 97 14.76 2.77 16.61
N GLN A 98 15.11 2.28 17.80
CA GLN A 98 15.03 3.05 19.03
C GLN A 98 16.12 4.14 18.94
N SER A 99 15.72 5.34 18.58
CA SER A 99 16.42 6.62 18.74
C SER A 99 15.42 7.66 18.24
N ILE A 100 14.86 8.59 19.01
CA ILE A 100 15.24 9.26 20.26
C ILE A 100 13.93 9.61 20.98
#